data_AF-A0A8J5K283-F1
#
_entry.id   AF-A0A8J5K283-F1
#
_cell.length_a   1.000
_cell.length_b   1.000
_cell.length_c   1.000
_cell.angle_alpha   90.00
_cell.angle_beta   90.00
_cell.angle_gamma   90.00
#
_symmetry.space_group_name_H-M   'P 1'
#
loop_
_entity.id
_entity.type
_entity.pdbx_description
1 polymer ?
#
loop_
_entity_poly.entity_id
_entity_poly.type
_entity_poly.pdbx_seq_one_letter_code
_entity_poly.pdbx_strand_id
1 'polypeptide(L)'
;FHASEGADEGGGVVDVTEGGVASGGTEPARGQHWVIFGDSHMRYILKGWKSVAPAEKTLHNDKPFKNIEVRDLSVNLNITFYWDVHLMKHLPQEMIKWEQQPHHTPSLVLLGTALWWMKDNEAIYVNFGAKAAADLYEDYLRILRDRLSRLAKTTTVIFKLVDDVPVRTRNPKSKTAFGVRNNFVLYNQLAVQELGNTGVIIWNSTVPLSLAYTKECTKNFRNTPPWYQWKCEDQGHVGYILVYQYVDMVLNDFCGKYLNLGHEFCT
;
A
#
# COMPACT_ATOMS: atom_id res chain seq x y z
N PHE A 1 -86.99 -3.61 -30.12
CA PHE A 1 -87.89 -2.64 -29.46
C PHE A 1 -87.04 -1.69 -28.64
N HIS A 2 -87.20 -0.41 -28.96
CA HIS A 2 -86.83 0.85 -28.29
C HIS A 2 -85.79 0.94 -27.16
N ALA A 3 -84.97 1.98 -27.35
CA ALA A 3 -84.05 2.66 -26.45
C ALA A 3 -84.72 3.56 -25.41
N SER A 4 -83.96 3.96 -24.37
CA SER A 4 -83.81 5.34 -23.84
C SER A 4 -82.90 5.31 -22.59
N GLU A 5 -81.72 5.95 -22.60
CA GLU A 5 -81.37 7.28 -22.00
C GLU A 5 -81.00 7.20 -20.50
N GLY A 6 -79.96 7.83 -19.96
CA GLY A 6 -78.95 8.76 -20.50
C GLY A 6 -77.93 9.22 -19.43
N ALA A 7 -76.90 9.96 -19.91
CA ALA A 7 -76.10 11.04 -19.30
C ALA A 7 -75.39 10.83 -17.93
N ASP A 8 -74.23 11.40 -17.60
CA ASP A 8 -73.07 12.06 -18.25
C ASP A 8 -72.07 12.37 -17.09
N GLU A 9 -70.85 12.76 -17.43
CA GLU A 9 -69.81 13.41 -16.62
C GLU A 9 -68.79 12.55 -15.82
N GLY A 10 -67.56 12.54 -16.33
CA GLY A 10 -66.44 13.08 -15.55
C GLY A 10 -65.29 12.14 -15.20
N GLY A 11 -64.17 12.27 -15.91
CA GLY A 11 -62.84 12.23 -15.27
C GLY A 11 -61.91 11.07 -15.64
N GLY A 12 -60.87 11.40 -16.42
CA GLY A 12 -59.48 11.16 -15.98
C GLY A 12 -58.90 9.74 -16.04
N VAL A 13 -58.22 9.46 -17.16
CA VAL A 13 -56.86 8.88 -17.30
C VAL A 13 -56.31 8.03 -16.12
N VAL A 14 -55.97 6.76 -16.39
CA VAL A 14 -54.60 6.20 -16.51
C VAL A 14 -54.70 4.67 -16.47
N ASP A 15 -54.21 4.04 -17.53
CA ASP A 15 -54.01 2.60 -17.69
C ASP A 15 -52.98 2.11 -16.66
N VAL A 16 -53.43 1.27 -15.71
CA VAL A 16 -52.54 0.61 -14.74
C VAL A 16 -51.99 -0.65 -15.40
N THR A 17 -50.79 -0.55 -15.94
CA THR A 17 -49.96 -1.71 -16.31
C THR A 17 -49.21 -2.17 -15.07
N GLU A 18 -49.71 -3.23 -14.43
CA GLU A 18 -48.96 -3.98 -13.41
C GLU A 18 -48.08 -5.05 -14.05
N GLY A 19 -46.82 -5.12 -13.61
CA GLY A 19 -46.09 -6.39 -13.58
C GLY A 19 -44.79 -6.52 -14.37
N GLY A 20 -44.09 -5.43 -14.70
CA GLY A 20 -42.72 -5.50 -15.21
C GLY A 20 -41.72 -5.68 -14.08
N VAL A 21 -41.23 -6.90 -13.86
CA VAL A 21 -40.11 -7.20 -12.94
C VAL A 21 -38.87 -6.46 -13.42
N ALA A 22 -38.53 -5.35 -12.76
CA ALA A 22 -37.24 -4.70 -12.92
C ALA A 22 -36.17 -5.60 -12.29
N SER A 23 -35.47 -6.35 -13.13
CA SER A 23 -34.18 -6.93 -12.78
C SER A 23 -33.23 -5.78 -12.47
N GLY A 24 -33.03 -5.51 -11.17
CA GLY A 24 -31.96 -4.65 -10.69
C GLY A 24 -30.63 -5.25 -11.11
N GLY A 25 -30.16 -4.87 -12.30
CA GLY A 25 -28.78 -5.08 -12.70
C GLY A 25 -27.92 -4.27 -11.75
N THR A 26 -27.30 -4.94 -10.78
CA THR A 26 -26.17 -4.40 -10.04
C THR A 26 -25.14 -3.94 -11.07
N GLU A 27 -24.84 -2.64 -11.09
CA GLU A 27 -23.69 -2.14 -11.83
C GLU A 27 -22.47 -3.03 -11.50
N PRO A 28 -21.70 -3.46 -12.51
CA PRO A 28 -20.48 -4.21 -12.24
C PRO A 28 -19.59 -3.37 -11.32
N ALA A 29 -19.16 -3.96 -10.20
CA ALA A 29 -18.34 -3.29 -9.21
C ALA A 29 -17.19 -2.54 -9.91
N ARG A 30 -17.12 -1.22 -9.68
CA ARG A 30 -16.05 -0.36 -10.19
C ARG A 30 -14.71 -1.04 -9.89
N GLY A 31 -13.92 -1.32 -10.94
CA GLY A 31 -12.65 -2.01 -10.79
C GLY A 31 -11.77 -1.31 -9.75
N GLN A 32 -11.16 -2.10 -8.88
CA GLN A 32 -10.36 -1.58 -7.77
C GLN A 32 -9.00 -1.15 -8.32
N HIS A 33 -8.47 -0.02 -7.85
CA HIS A 33 -7.14 0.46 -8.24
C HIS A 33 -6.31 0.76 -7.00
N TRP A 34 -5.22 0.02 -6.84
CA TRP A 34 -4.26 0.21 -5.78
C TRP A 34 -3.00 0.84 -6.34
N VAL A 35 -2.45 1.79 -5.60
CA VAL A 35 -1.18 2.43 -5.96
C VAL A 35 -0.19 2.27 -4.83
N ILE A 36 0.98 1.74 -5.14
CA ILE A 36 2.04 1.47 -4.19
C ILE A 36 3.24 2.35 -4.54
N PHE A 37 3.75 3.12 -3.57
CA PHE A 37 4.98 3.90 -3.73
C PHE A 37 6.03 3.46 -2.73
N GLY A 38 7.27 3.42 -3.19
CA GLY A 38 8.41 3.27 -2.30
C GLY A 38 9.57 2.56 -2.94
N ASP A 39 10.28 1.80 -2.11
CA ASP A 39 11.51 1.10 -2.47
C ASP A 39 11.30 -0.42 -2.66
N SER A 40 12.39 -1.19 -2.50
CA SER A 40 12.40 -2.63 -2.61
C SER A 40 11.48 -3.33 -1.62
N HIS A 41 11.22 -2.78 -0.42
CA HIS A 41 10.29 -3.38 0.55
C HIS A 41 8.87 -3.35 0.01
N MET A 42 8.46 -2.21 -0.52
CA MET A 42 7.12 -2.02 -1.09
C MET A 42 6.95 -2.86 -2.36
N ARG A 43 8.01 -2.97 -3.16
CA ARG A 43 8.05 -3.90 -4.30
C ARG A 43 7.92 -5.37 -3.88
N TYR A 44 8.48 -5.75 -2.72
CA TYR A 44 8.33 -7.12 -2.22
C TYR A 44 6.89 -7.45 -1.82
N ILE A 45 6.14 -6.49 -1.27
CA ILE A 45 4.71 -6.65 -1.02
C ILE A 45 3.96 -6.90 -2.33
N LEU A 46 4.23 -6.12 -3.38
CA LEU A 46 3.67 -6.38 -4.72
C LEU A 46 4.05 -7.77 -5.24
N LYS A 47 5.30 -8.21 -5.06
CA LYS A 47 5.73 -9.53 -5.52
C LYS A 47 5.08 -10.66 -4.73
N GLY A 48 4.86 -10.48 -3.43
CA GLY A 48 4.12 -11.44 -2.60
C GLY A 48 2.67 -11.56 -3.05
N TRP A 49 2.00 -10.46 -3.42
CA TRP A 49 0.66 -10.53 -4.03
C TRP A 49 0.62 -11.50 -5.22
N LYS A 50 1.69 -11.51 -6.04
CA LYS A 50 1.74 -12.38 -7.21
C LYS A 50 1.74 -13.87 -6.87
N SER A 51 2.21 -14.27 -5.69
CA SER A 51 2.27 -15.67 -5.28
C SER A 51 0.98 -16.18 -4.65
N VAL A 52 0.13 -15.31 -4.11
CA VAL A 52 -1.14 -15.70 -3.45
C VAL A 52 -2.34 -15.62 -4.38
N ALA A 53 -2.39 -14.67 -5.33
CA ALA A 53 -3.41 -14.63 -6.37
C ALA A 53 -2.76 -14.98 -7.72
N PRO A 54 -3.02 -16.16 -8.33
CA PRO A 54 -2.48 -16.52 -9.64
C PRO A 54 -3.21 -15.74 -10.74
N ALA A 55 -3.04 -14.42 -10.78
CA ALA A 55 -3.64 -13.59 -11.81
C ALA A 55 -3.10 -13.96 -13.20
N GLU A 56 -3.92 -13.77 -14.24
CA GLU A 56 -3.46 -13.62 -15.63
C GLU A 56 -2.65 -12.33 -15.72
N LYS A 57 -1.36 -12.39 -15.35
CA LYS A 57 -0.54 -11.18 -15.14
C LYS A 57 0.14 -10.73 -16.44
N THR A 58 -0.40 -9.70 -17.06
CA THR A 58 0.37 -8.88 -18.02
C THR A 58 1.33 -7.99 -17.23
N LEU A 59 2.55 -8.46 -16.98
CA LEU A 59 3.61 -7.63 -16.42
C LEU A 59 4.18 -6.75 -17.52
N HIS A 60 3.82 -5.48 -17.50
CA HIS A 60 4.62 -4.49 -18.19
C HIS A 60 5.84 -4.17 -17.31
N ASN A 61 7.00 -4.74 -17.68
CA ASN A 61 8.35 -4.34 -17.24
C ASN A 61 8.84 -4.86 -15.86
N ASP A 62 9.30 -6.12 -15.76
CA ASP A 62 9.92 -6.68 -14.53
C ASP A 62 11.40 -6.27 -14.33
N LYS A 63 11.83 -5.17 -14.96
CA LYS A 63 13.20 -4.66 -14.80
C LYS A 63 13.40 -4.09 -13.39
N PRO A 64 14.60 -4.23 -12.79
CA PRO A 64 14.88 -3.61 -11.51
C PRO A 64 14.71 -2.08 -11.59
N PHE A 65 14.23 -1.48 -10.50
CA PHE A 65 14.09 -0.02 -10.36
C PHE A 65 13.14 0.65 -11.37
N LYS A 66 12.13 -0.09 -11.85
CA LYS A 66 11.09 0.41 -12.74
C LYS A 66 9.71 0.34 -12.07
N ASN A 67 8.81 1.17 -12.59
CA ASN A 67 7.39 1.09 -12.27
C ASN A 67 6.82 -0.21 -12.83
N ILE A 68 5.82 -0.77 -12.14
CA ILE A 68 5.22 -2.05 -12.47
C ILE A 68 3.71 -1.89 -12.45
N GLU A 69 3.04 -2.40 -13.47
CA GLU A 69 1.59 -2.52 -13.48
C GLU A 69 1.22 -4.00 -13.44
N VAL A 70 0.24 -4.33 -12.60
CA VAL A 70 -0.33 -5.65 -12.46
C VAL A 70 -1.84 -5.53 -12.58
N ARG A 71 -2.44 -6.33 -13.46
CA ARG A 71 -3.88 -6.47 -13.57
C ARG A 71 -4.27 -7.86 -13.11
N ASP A 72 -5.21 -7.94 -12.19
CA ASP A 72 -5.81 -9.17 -11.71
C ASP A 72 -7.27 -9.22 -12.14
N LEU A 73 -7.52 -10.02 -13.18
CA LEU A 73 -8.85 -10.16 -13.77
C LEU A 73 -9.79 -10.99 -12.89
N SER A 74 -9.25 -11.85 -12.02
CA SER A 74 -10.07 -12.71 -11.15
C SER A 74 -10.84 -11.91 -10.11
N VAL A 75 -10.28 -10.78 -9.68
CA VAL A 75 -10.85 -9.90 -8.65
C VAL A 75 -11.05 -8.46 -9.16
N ASN A 76 -10.94 -8.23 -10.47
CA ASN A 76 -11.03 -6.91 -11.13
C ASN A 76 -10.19 -5.82 -10.43
N LEU A 77 -8.93 -6.15 -10.11
CA LEU A 77 -8.00 -5.27 -9.40
C LEU A 77 -6.84 -4.86 -10.30
N ASN A 78 -6.55 -3.56 -10.35
CA ASN A 78 -5.34 -3.02 -10.94
C ASN A 78 -4.41 -2.56 -9.80
N ILE A 79 -3.13 -2.91 -9.89
CA ILE A 79 -2.09 -2.45 -8.97
C ILE A 79 -0.99 -1.75 -9.75
N THR A 80 -0.72 -0.49 -9.43
CA THR A 80 0.38 0.28 -9.98
C THR A 80 1.44 0.48 -8.90
N PHE A 81 2.67 0.03 -9.14
CA PHE A 81 3.82 0.31 -8.30
C PHE A 81 4.71 1.37 -8.94
N TYR A 82 5.03 2.41 -8.18
CA TYR A 82 6.01 3.42 -8.53
C TYR A 82 7.29 3.19 -7.72
N TRP A 83 8.41 3.05 -8.43
CA TRP A 83 9.73 3.09 -7.81
C TRP A 83 10.05 4.54 -7.43
N ASP A 84 9.71 4.91 -6.20
CA ASP A 84 9.82 6.27 -5.68
C ASP A 84 10.36 6.24 -4.25
N VAL A 85 11.64 5.92 -4.12
CA VAL A 85 12.28 5.58 -2.83
C VAL A 85 12.20 6.69 -1.78
N HIS A 86 12.08 7.96 -2.20
CA HIS A 86 11.91 9.13 -1.33
C HIS A 86 10.48 9.70 -1.37
N LEU A 87 9.60 9.13 -2.20
CA LEU A 87 8.26 9.65 -2.50
C LEU A 87 8.24 11.05 -3.15
N MET A 88 9.38 11.56 -3.62
CA MET A 88 9.51 12.94 -4.12
C MET A 88 9.19 13.08 -5.61
N LYS A 89 9.19 11.99 -6.37
CA LYS A 89 9.14 12.08 -7.83
C LYS A 89 7.74 11.86 -8.39
N HIS A 90 7.13 10.73 -8.04
CA HIS A 90 5.88 10.25 -8.60
C HIS A 90 4.69 10.62 -7.70
N LEU A 91 4.80 10.43 -6.38
CA LEU A 91 3.69 10.69 -5.47
C LEU A 91 3.12 12.12 -5.59
N PRO A 92 3.92 13.21 -5.64
CA PRO A 92 3.38 14.56 -5.74
C PRO A 92 2.65 14.79 -7.06
N GLN A 93 3.13 14.19 -8.15
CA GLN A 93 2.52 14.31 -9.48
C GLN A 93 1.18 13.58 -9.52
N GLU A 94 1.11 12.37 -8.97
CA GLU A 94 -0.12 11.59 -8.91
C GLU A 94 -1.16 12.24 -7.98
N MET A 95 -0.75 12.78 -6.83
CA MET A 95 -1.66 13.52 -5.94
C MET A 95 -2.28 14.73 -6.63
N ILE A 96 -1.51 15.50 -7.41
CA ILE A 96 -2.06 16.62 -8.20
C ILE A 96 -3.10 16.12 -9.20
N LYS A 97 -2.83 15.01 -9.89
CA LYS A 97 -3.79 14.42 -10.83
C LYS A 97 -5.06 13.98 -10.13
N TRP A 98 -4.98 13.31 -8.98
CA TRP A 98 -6.15 12.86 -8.23
C TRP A 98 -6.97 14.03 -7.66
N GLU A 99 -6.30 15.11 -7.22
CA GLU A 99 -6.97 16.35 -6.80
C GLU A 99 -7.74 16.99 -7.98
N GLN A 100 -7.19 16.95 -9.19
CA GLN A 100 -7.80 17.52 -10.41
C GLN A 100 -8.84 16.60 -11.07
N GLN A 101 -8.70 15.28 -10.90
CA GLN A 101 -9.50 14.26 -11.56
C GLN A 101 -9.95 13.22 -10.52
N PRO A 102 -10.95 13.53 -9.69
CA PRO A 102 -11.34 12.65 -8.58
C PRO A 102 -11.77 11.25 -8.99
N HIS A 103 -12.24 11.08 -10.23
CA HIS A 103 -12.63 9.78 -10.81
C HIS A 103 -11.43 8.84 -11.07
N HIS A 104 -10.20 9.35 -11.07
CA HIS A 104 -8.95 8.58 -11.19
C HIS A 104 -8.28 8.32 -9.84
N THR A 105 -8.91 8.71 -8.73
CA THR A 105 -8.36 8.48 -7.40
C THR A 105 -8.39 6.97 -7.10
N PRO A 106 -7.26 6.37 -6.68
CA PRO A 106 -7.23 4.95 -6.34
C PRO A 106 -8.06 4.65 -5.10
N SER A 107 -8.49 3.39 -4.93
CA SER A 107 -9.18 2.95 -3.72
C SER A 107 -8.21 2.70 -2.54
N LEU A 108 -6.94 2.43 -2.85
CA LEU A 108 -5.85 2.28 -1.88
C LEU A 108 -4.57 2.97 -2.37
N VAL A 109 -3.95 3.72 -1.48
CA VAL A 109 -2.55 4.16 -1.62
C VAL A 109 -1.71 3.55 -0.49
N LEU A 110 -0.71 2.77 -0.86
CA LEU A 110 0.23 2.17 0.08
C LEU A 110 1.61 2.81 -0.10
N LEU A 111 2.13 3.42 0.98
CA LEU A 111 3.38 4.18 1.00
C LEU A 111 4.38 3.49 1.91
N GLY A 112 5.66 3.53 1.53
CA GLY A 112 6.75 3.16 2.43
C GLY A 112 8.05 3.80 1.98
N THR A 113 8.71 4.47 2.93
CA THR A 113 10.01 5.15 2.71
C THR A 113 10.69 5.34 4.07
N ALA A 114 12.02 5.31 4.07
CA ALA A 114 12.93 5.77 5.13
C ALA A 114 14.32 5.17 4.89
N LEU A 115 14.40 3.93 4.39
CA LEU A 115 15.67 3.22 4.18
C LEU A 115 16.61 4.00 3.26
N TRP A 116 16.09 4.53 2.16
CA TRP A 116 16.89 5.33 1.23
C TRP A 116 17.22 6.71 1.77
N TRP A 117 16.33 7.34 2.56
CA TRP A 117 16.69 8.55 3.31
C TRP A 117 17.86 8.30 4.27
N MET A 118 17.84 7.17 4.97
CA MET A 118 18.92 6.77 5.86
C MET A 118 20.23 6.50 5.11
N LYS A 119 20.15 5.81 3.97
CA LYS A 119 21.30 5.45 3.14
C LYS A 119 21.93 6.65 2.44
N ASP A 120 21.13 7.49 1.80
CA ASP A 120 21.63 8.61 1.00
C ASP A 120 22.15 9.75 1.91
N ASN A 121 21.70 9.79 3.17
CA ASN A 121 22.20 10.72 4.19
C ASN A 121 23.32 10.13 5.07
N GLU A 122 23.94 9.01 4.69
CA GLU A 122 25.00 8.36 5.50
C GLU A 122 26.16 9.31 5.83
N ALA A 123 26.56 10.19 4.90
CA ALA A 123 27.57 11.21 5.17
C ALA A 123 27.16 12.20 6.27
N ILE A 124 25.86 12.52 6.38
CA ILE A 124 25.34 13.41 7.42
C ILE A 124 25.36 12.70 8.77
N TYR A 125 25.01 11.40 8.82
CA TYR A 125 25.15 10.59 10.03
C TYR A 125 26.58 10.64 10.59
N VAL A 126 27.57 10.45 9.72
CA VAL A 126 28.98 10.40 10.13
C VAL A 126 29.48 11.75 10.64
N ASN A 127 29.09 12.84 9.97
CA ASN A 127 29.64 14.17 10.26
C ASN A 127 28.84 14.98 11.29
N PHE A 128 27.53 14.77 11.37
CA PHE A 128 26.60 15.61 12.13
C PHE A 128 25.63 14.82 13.03
N GLY A 129 25.64 13.49 12.95
CA GLY A 129 24.84 12.60 13.79
C GLY A 129 23.43 12.30 13.24
N ALA A 130 22.73 11.42 13.95
CA ALA A 130 21.46 10.85 13.50
C ALA A 130 20.31 11.85 13.40
N LYS A 131 20.22 12.82 14.31
CA LYS A 131 19.15 13.83 14.29
C LYS A 131 19.27 14.71 13.04
N ALA A 132 20.45 15.25 12.75
CA ALA A 132 20.68 16.08 11.56
C ALA A 132 20.34 15.33 10.25
N ALA A 133 20.65 14.03 10.16
CA ALA A 133 20.29 13.22 9.00
C ALA A 133 18.77 12.95 8.91
N ALA A 134 18.10 12.82 10.06
CA ALA A 134 16.67 12.58 10.15
C ALA A 134 15.82 13.85 9.94
N ASP A 135 16.37 15.05 10.21
CA ASP A 135 15.68 16.33 10.00
C ASP A 135 15.22 16.49 8.55
N LEU A 136 16.03 16.06 7.58
CA LEU A 136 15.66 16.09 6.16
C LEU A 136 14.43 15.22 5.84
N TYR A 137 14.32 14.08 6.52
CA TYR A 137 13.17 13.19 6.39
C TYR A 137 11.94 13.78 7.09
N GLU A 138 12.10 14.34 8.28
CA GLU A 138 11.04 15.01 9.05
C GLU A 138 10.45 16.20 8.28
N ASP A 139 11.31 17.08 7.75
CA ASP A 139 10.89 18.23 6.95
C ASP A 139 10.13 17.80 5.70
N TYR A 140 10.54 16.69 5.08
CA TYR A 140 9.82 16.16 3.94
C TYR A 140 8.46 15.58 4.30
N LEU A 141 8.35 14.86 5.42
CA LEU A 141 7.06 14.38 5.92
C LEU A 141 6.11 15.53 6.22
N ARG A 142 6.60 16.66 6.77
CA ARG A 142 5.81 17.87 6.99
C ARG A 142 5.26 18.44 5.69
N ILE A 143 6.04 18.46 4.62
CA ILE A 143 5.59 18.91 3.30
C ILE A 143 4.47 18.01 2.76
N LEU A 144 4.57 16.69 2.97
CA LEU A 144 3.55 15.74 2.53
C LEU A 144 2.28 15.75 3.38
N ARG A 145 2.40 16.08 4.66
CA ARG A 145 1.36 15.97 5.69
C ARG A 145 0.00 16.47 5.24
N ASP A 146 -0.08 17.71 4.75
CA ASP A 146 -1.36 18.33 4.38
C ASP A 146 -1.98 17.68 3.13
N ARG A 147 -1.15 17.26 2.18
CA ARG A 147 -1.61 16.59 0.95
C ARG A 147 -2.14 15.19 1.26
N LEU A 148 -1.40 14.43 2.05
CA LEU A 148 -1.81 13.11 2.51
C LEU A 148 -3.07 13.18 3.37
N SER A 149 -3.19 14.20 4.23
CA SER A 149 -4.40 14.44 5.03
C SER A 149 -5.64 14.66 4.17
N ARG A 150 -5.52 15.43 3.08
CA ARG A 150 -6.63 15.61 2.14
C ARG A 150 -6.95 14.33 1.39
N LEU A 151 -5.94 13.61 0.89
CA LEU A 151 -6.13 12.35 0.19
C LEU A 151 -6.82 11.29 1.07
N ALA A 152 -6.43 11.21 2.34
CA ALA A 152 -6.98 10.27 3.31
C ALA A 152 -8.48 10.48 3.61
N LYS A 153 -9.06 11.63 3.22
CA LYS A 153 -10.51 11.85 3.35
C LYS A 153 -11.34 11.08 2.33
N THR A 154 -10.75 10.72 1.20
CA THR A 154 -11.47 10.06 0.09
C THR A 154 -10.88 8.71 -0.28
N THR A 155 -9.65 8.44 0.16
CA THR A 155 -8.88 7.24 -0.19
C THR A 155 -8.30 6.61 1.06
N THR A 156 -8.22 5.28 1.09
CA THR A 156 -7.46 4.61 2.15
C THR A 156 -5.98 4.83 1.88
N VAL A 157 -5.30 5.56 2.76
CA VAL A 157 -3.85 5.77 2.68
C VAL A 157 -3.18 5.03 3.82
N ILE A 158 -2.28 4.12 3.49
CA ILE A 158 -1.47 3.36 4.46
C ILE A 158 -0.02 3.78 4.33
N PHE A 159 0.60 4.13 5.45
CA PHE A 159 2.03 4.38 5.54
C PHE A 159 2.69 3.26 6.34
N LYS A 160 3.46 2.42 5.66
CA LYS A 160 4.23 1.32 6.25
C LYS A 160 5.47 1.88 6.94
N LEU A 161 5.64 1.52 8.21
CA LEU A 161 6.86 1.79 8.97
C LEU A 161 8.05 0.94 8.47
N VAL A 162 9.26 1.49 8.58
CA VAL A 162 10.48 0.79 8.15
C VAL A 162 10.73 -0.42 9.05
N ASP A 163 11.15 -1.52 8.42
CA ASP A 163 11.48 -2.75 9.12
C ASP A 163 12.80 -2.60 9.88
N ASP A 164 12.90 -3.22 11.06
CA ASP A 164 14.21 -3.49 11.66
C ASP A 164 14.93 -4.55 10.83
N VAL A 165 16.22 -4.35 10.59
CA VAL A 165 17.03 -5.25 9.74
C VAL A 165 18.30 -5.69 10.48
N PRO A 166 18.77 -6.92 10.25
CA PRO A 166 19.97 -7.42 10.91
C PRO A 166 21.20 -6.57 10.60
N VAL A 167 21.86 -6.08 11.65
CA VAL A 167 23.12 -5.33 11.54
C VAL A 167 24.33 -6.28 11.36
N ARG A 168 24.15 -7.57 11.61
CA ARG A 168 25.24 -8.55 11.65
C ARG A 168 25.71 -8.90 10.24
N THR A 169 26.86 -8.36 9.86
CA THR A 169 27.56 -8.73 8.63
C THR A 169 28.63 -9.77 8.92
N ARG A 170 28.93 -10.60 7.91
CA ARG A 170 30.17 -11.41 7.90
C ARG A 170 31.42 -10.54 7.83
N ASN A 171 31.30 -9.31 7.33
CA ASN A 171 32.39 -8.35 7.21
C ASN A 171 32.16 -7.12 8.11
N PRO A 172 32.91 -6.95 9.21
CA PRO A 172 32.78 -5.79 10.10
C PRO A 172 32.95 -4.43 9.40
N LYS A 173 33.67 -4.40 8.27
CA LYS A 173 33.88 -3.18 7.45
C LYS A 173 32.67 -2.80 6.60
N SER A 174 31.67 -3.67 6.47
CA SER A 174 30.45 -3.37 5.73
C SER A 174 29.32 -2.85 6.62
N LYS A 175 29.59 -2.50 7.89
CA LYS A 175 28.60 -1.86 8.74
C LYS A 175 28.35 -0.44 8.23
N THR A 176 27.12 -0.18 7.80
CA THR A 176 26.68 1.17 7.47
C THR A 176 26.43 1.97 8.76
N ALA A 177 26.73 3.26 8.75
CA ALA A 177 26.52 4.14 9.91
C ALA A 177 25.00 4.29 10.22
N PHE A 178 24.16 4.16 9.19
CA PHE A 178 22.72 4.24 9.33
C PHE A 178 22.08 2.94 9.84
N GLY A 179 22.75 1.79 9.71
CA GLY A 179 22.25 0.46 10.07
C GLY A 179 22.14 0.19 11.57
N VAL A 180 22.09 1.22 12.42
CA VAL A 180 21.91 1.10 13.87
C VAL A 180 20.42 1.08 14.18
N ARG A 181 19.98 0.11 15.00
CA ARG A 181 18.56 -0.05 15.40
C ARG A 181 17.87 1.25 15.82
N ASN A 182 18.57 2.10 16.56
CA ASN A 182 18.02 3.37 17.04
C ASN A 182 17.65 4.34 15.90
N ASN A 183 18.27 4.23 14.72
CA ASN A 183 17.91 5.05 13.57
C ASN A 183 16.57 4.60 12.97
N PHE A 184 16.33 3.29 12.84
CA PHE A 184 15.01 2.78 12.41
C PHE A 184 13.90 3.20 13.37
N VAL A 185 14.17 3.15 14.68
CA VAL A 185 13.23 3.64 15.71
C VAL A 185 12.97 5.14 15.54
N LEU A 186 14.02 5.95 15.37
CA LEU A 186 13.91 7.39 15.16
C LEU A 186 13.03 7.73 13.93
N TYR A 187 13.29 7.13 12.78
CA TYR A 187 12.54 7.41 11.55
C TYR A 187 11.08 6.97 11.67
N ASN A 188 10.81 5.82 12.29
CA ASN A 188 9.45 5.37 12.54
C ASN A 188 8.70 6.31 13.49
N GLN A 189 9.36 6.84 14.52
CA GLN A 189 8.77 7.83 15.42
C GLN A 189 8.41 9.12 14.69
N LEU A 190 9.29 9.62 13.81
CA LEU A 190 9.03 10.82 13.01
C LEU A 190 7.83 10.62 12.06
N ALA A 191 7.73 9.46 11.41
CA ALA A 191 6.57 9.12 10.58
C ALA A 191 5.27 9.11 11.39
N VAL A 192 5.26 8.50 12.57
CA VAL A 192 4.10 8.49 13.48
C VAL A 192 3.73 9.91 13.91
N GLN A 193 4.72 10.72 14.30
CA GLN A 193 4.50 12.08 14.78
C GLN A 193 3.90 13.00 13.71
N GLU A 194 4.45 12.95 12.49
CA GLU A 194 4.02 13.86 11.43
C GLU A 194 2.74 13.40 10.73
N LEU A 195 2.50 12.08 10.61
CA LEU A 195 1.38 11.53 9.85
C LEU A 195 0.24 10.98 10.70
N GLY A 196 0.46 10.62 11.98
CA GLY A 196 -0.52 9.87 12.78
C GLY A 196 -1.88 10.54 12.99
N ASN A 197 -1.95 11.86 12.91
CA ASN A 197 -3.20 12.64 13.07
C ASN A 197 -3.77 13.18 11.75
N THR A 198 -3.37 12.59 10.61
CA THR A 198 -3.79 13.04 9.28
C THR A 198 -4.90 12.19 8.66
N GLY A 199 -5.32 11.11 9.33
CA GLY A 199 -6.20 10.10 8.74
C GLY A 199 -5.45 9.03 7.93
N VAL A 200 -4.14 9.22 7.70
CA VAL A 200 -3.26 8.15 7.20
C VAL A 200 -3.16 7.04 8.24
N ILE A 201 -3.36 5.80 7.80
CA ILE A 201 -3.20 4.60 8.63
C ILE A 201 -1.71 4.31 8.77
N ILE A 202 -1.19 4.39 9.99
CA ILE A 202 0.19 3.99 10.26
C ILE A 202 0.25 2.48 10.45
N TRP A 203 0.88 1.79 9.51
CA TRP A 203 1.04 0.35 9.56
C TRP A 203 2.31 -0.01 10.33
N ASN A 204 2.11 -0.29 11.62
CA ASN A 204 3.18 -0.52 12.59
C ASN A 204 3.40 -1.99 12.96
N SER A 205 2.52 -2.91 12.55
CA SER A 205 2.62 -4.34 12.88
C SER A 205 3.85 -5.01 12.26
N THR A 206 4.42 -4.41 11.22
CA THR A 206 5.67 -4.88 10.59
C THR A 206 6.87 -4.69 11.52
N VAL A 207 6.83 -3.75 12.47
CA VAL A 207 7.93 -3.45 13.40
C VAL A 207 8.17 -4.59 14.40
N PRO A 208 7.20 -5.06 15.21
CA PRO A 208 7.44 -6.18 16.12
C PRO A 208 7.83 -7.47 15.39
N LEU A 209 7.27 -7.70 14.19
CA LEU A 209 7.61 -8.83 13.34
C LEU A 209 9.06 -8.78 12.85
N SER A 210 9.50 -7.64 12.32
CA SER A 210 10.89 -7.44 11.88
C SER A 210 11.89 -7.49 13.04
N LEU A 211 11.53 -6.99 14.22
CA LEU A 211 12.35 -7.14 15.43
C LEU A 211 12.53 -8.62 15.84
N ALA A 212 11.45 -9.41 15.79
CA ALA A 212 11.53 -10.84 16.08
C ALA A 212 12.42 -11.56 15.05
N TYR A 213 12.27 -11.23 13.77
CA TYR A 213 13.12 -11.72 12.69
C TYR A 213 14.61 -11.37 12.91
N THR A 214 14.93 -10.12 13.23
CA THR A 214 16.32 -9.68 13.50
C THR A 214 16.91 -10.39 14.72
N LYS A 215 16.10 -10.57 15.79
CA LYS A 215 16.53 -11.32 16.98
C LYS A 215 16.86 -12.76 16.63
N GLU A 216 16.04 -13.41 15.82
CA GLU A 216 16.29 -14.77 15.35
C GLU A 216 17.52 -14.84 14.46
N CYS A 217 17.70 -13.91 13.52
CA CYS A 217 18.91 -13.80 12.70
C CYS A 217 20.19 -13.60 13.53
N THR A 218 20.09 -12.87 14.64
CA THR A 218 21.22 -12.63 15.54
C THR A 218 21.61 -13.91 16.28
N LYS A 219 20.62 -14.65 16.78
CA LYS A 219 20.79 -15.92 17.51
C LYS A 219 21.23 -17.06 16.59
N ASN A 220 20.54 -17.21 15.46
CA ASN A 220 20.62 -18.32 14.53
C ASN A 220 20.83 -17.77 13.11
N PHE A 221 22.06 -17.33 12.81
CA PHE A 221 22.39 -16.72 11.52
C PHE A 221 22.10 -17.68 10.36
N ARG A 222 21.15 -17.32 9.48
CA ARG A 222 20.66 -18.16 8.38
C ARG A 222 20.49 -17.36 7.09
N ASN A 223 21.00 -17.88 5.98
CA ASN A 223 20.69 -17.41 4.63
C ASN A 223 20.25 -18.62 3.83
N THR A 224 19.10 -18.53 3.13
CA THR A 224 18.51 -19.67 2.42
C THR A 224 18.36 -19.37 0.92
N PRO A 225 19.46 -19.17 0.16
CA PRO A 225 19.38 -19.01 -1.29
C PRO A 225 18.83 -20.29 -1.96
N PRO A 226 18.23 -20.19 -3.16
CA PRO A 226 17.94 -18.97 -3.91
C PRO A 226 16.63 -18.27 -3.46
N TRP A 227 15.83 -18.94 -2.62
CA TRP A 227 14.51 -18.49 -2.21
C TRP A 227 14.54 -17.34 -1.22
N TYR A 228 15.64 -17.22 -0.48
CA TYR A 228 15.89 -16.20 0.52
C TYR A 228 14.73 -16.00 1.52
N GLN A 229 14.12 -17.11 1.95
CA GLN A 229 13.21 -17.12 3.10
C GLN A 229 13.87 -16.44 4.31
N TRP A 230 15.14 -16.75 4.56
CA TRP A 230 16.03 -16.02 5.46
C TRP A 230 17.13 -15.27 4.68
N LYS A 231 17.38 -14.03 5.09
CA LYS A 231 18.38 -13.08 4.56
C LYS A 231 19.13 -12.40 5.71
N CYS A 232 19.68 -13.15 6.65
CA CYS A 232 20.33 -12.56 7.82
C CYS A 232 21.61 -11.75 7.51
N GLU A 233 22.19 -11.88 6.31
CA GLU A 233 23.31 -11.03 5.87
C GLU A 233 22.89 -9.71 5.22
N ASP A 234 21.62 -9.56 4.87
CA ASP A 234 21.10 -8.39 4.16
C ASP A 234 20.74 -7.29 5.18
N GLN A 235 21.53 -6.21 5.17
CA GLN A 235 21.33 -5.05 6.04
C GLN A 235 20.27 -4.08 5.52
N GLY A 236 19.65 -4.39 4.39
CA GLY A 236 18.63 -3.57 3.77
C GLY A 236 17.28 -4.25 3.72
N HIS A 237 17.17 -5.58 3.92
CA HIS A 237 15.91 -6.28 3.72
C HIS A 237 15.66 -7.41 4.72
N VAL A 238 14.40 -7.57 5.10
CA VAL A 238 13.90 -8.79 5.74
C VAL A 238 13.79 -9.94 4.73
N GLY A 239 13.80 -11.17 5.23
CA GLY A 239 13.62 -12.38 4.41
C GLY A 239 12.18 -12.53 3.91
N TYR A 240 11.99 -13.32 2.85
CA TYR A 240 10.66 -13.53 2.24
C TYR A 240 9.64 -14.16 3.20
N ILE A 241 10.11 -14.89 4.23
CA ILE A 241 9.23 -15.42 5.28
C ILE A 241 8.36 -14.34 5.93
N LEU A 242 8.90 -13.12 6.07
CA LEU A 242 8.21 -11.99 6.67
C LEU A 242 7.41 -11.19 5.64
N VAL A 243 7.94 -11.07 4.41
CA VAL A 243 7.25 -10.43 3.29
C VAL A 243 5.90 -11.09 3.03
N TYR A 244 5.83 -12.43 3.04
CA TYR A 244 4.57 -13.14 2.82
C TYR A 244 3.55 -12.83 3.90
N GLN A 245 3.96 -12.79 5.18
CA GLN A 245 3.08 -12.35 6.26
C GLN A 245 2.57 -10.92 6.05
N TYR A 246 3.41 -10.00 5.56
CA TYR A 246 2.96 -8.64 5.27
C TYR A 246 1.89 -8.61 4.18
N VAL A 247 2.03 -9.46 3.17
CA VAL A 247 1.05 -9.57 2.08
C VAL A 247 -0.26 -10.10 2.62
N ASP A 248 -0.23 -11.14 3.45
CA ASP A 248 -1.43 -11.72 4.08
C ASP A 248 -2.15 -10.67 4.95
N MET A 249 -1.39 -9.84 5.70
CA MET A 249 -1.98 -8.75 6.49
C MET A 249 -2.71 -7.72 5.61
N VAL A 250 -2.08 -7.27 4.51
CA VAL A 250 -2.72 -6.33 3.58
C VAL A 250 -3.92 -6.97 2.91
N LEU A 251 -3.82 -8.23 2.52
CA LEU A 251 -4.95 -8.96 1.96
C LEU A 251 -6.09 -8.98 2.95
N ASN A 252 -5.88 -9.44 4.18
CA ASN A 252 -6.92 -9.57 5.19
C ASN A 252 -7.61 -8.23 5.51
N ASP A 253 -6.86 -7.13 5.62
CA ASP A 253 -7.43 -5.82 5.89
C ASP A 253 -8.31 -5.29 4.74
N PHE A 254 -8.05 -5.71 3.50
CA PHE A 254 -8.76 -5.21 2.30
C PHE A 254 -9.80 -6.17 1.74
N CYS A 255 -9.59 -7.46 1.93
CA CYS A 255 -10.41 -8.55 1.46
C CYS A 255 -11.87 -8.40 1.91
N GLY A 256 -12.09 -8.17 3.20
CA GLY A 256 -13.43 -8.03 3.78
C GLY A 256 -14.10 -6.69 3.52
N LYS A 257 -13.34 -5.63 3.23
CA LYS A 257 -13.86 -4.26 3.12
C LYS A 257 -14.02 -3.76 1.68
N TYR A 258 -13.20 -4.26 0.74
CA TYR A 258 -13.10 -3.68 -0.60
C TYR A 258 -13.10 -4.68 -1.75
N LEU A 259 -12.75 -5.95 -1.52
CA LEU A 259 -12.59 -6.92 -2.61
C LEU A 259 -13.71 -7.99 -2.68
N ASN A 260 -14.60 -8.06 -1.68
CA ASN A 260 -15.70 -9.02 -1.61
C ASN A 260 -15.27 -10.45 -1.98
N LEU A 261 -14.10 -10.86 -1.49
CA LEU A 261 -13.51 -12.16 -1.77
C LEU A 261 -14.05 -13.19 -0.78
N GLY A 262 -14.23 -14.44 -1.23
CA GLY A 262 -14.67 -15.54 -0.37
C GLY A 262 -13.61 -15.95 0.66
N HIS A 263 -14.00 -16.79 1.62
CA HIS A 263 -13.13 -17.28 2.69
C HIS A 263 -11.87 -18.01 2.19
N GLU A 264 -11.88 -18.49 0.95
CA GLU A 264 -10.74 -19.10 0.28
C GLU A 264 -9.60 -18.13 -0.05
N PHE A 265 -9.85 -16.81 -0.03
CA PHE A 265 -8.85 -15.75 -0.20
C PHE A 265 -8.67 -14.88 1.06
N CYS A 266 -9.56 -15.01 2.04
CA CYS A 266 -9.64 -14.17 3.24
C CYS A 266 -9.58 -15.07 4.48
N THR A 267 -8.42 -15.10 5.16
CA THR A 267 -8.21 -15.94 6.36
C THR A 267 -8.06 -15.12 7.62
#